data_AF-A0A2V4V4D2-F1
#
_entry.id   AF-A0A2V4V4D2-F1
#
_cell.length_a   1.000
_cell.length_b   1.000
_cell.length_c   1.000
_cell.angle_alpha   90.00
_cell.angle_beta   90.00
_cell.angle_gamma   90.00
#
_symmetry.space_group_name_H-M   'P 1'
#
loop_
_entity.id
_entity.type
_entity.pdbx_description
1 polymer ?
#
loop_
_entity_poly.entity_id
_entity_poly.type
_entity_poly.pdbx_seq_one_letter_code
_entity_poly.pdbx_strand_id
1 'polypeptide(L)'
;MLRWISKTSMILFFVAILTSCGGLSKAEKQEFYEKAIPIGQEYFKKYYDAEVEFNRYEVHLPMSSTIVLYGHVKDDPYTSLSLSLSLPSLKVNSAGGPGDFIKKRKSEDEANSQ
;
A
#
# COMPACT_ATOMS: atom_id res chain seq x y z
N MET A 1 -43.63 35.31 22.84
CA MET A 1 -43.33 34.20 23.75
C MET A 1 -43.67 32.91 22.99
N LEU A 2 -42.84 31.91 22.80
CA LEU A 2 -41.57 31.52 23.38
C LEU A 2 -40.88 30.64 22.32
N ARG A 3 -39.64 30.98 21.94
CA ARG A 3 -38.77 30.20 21.05
C ARG A 3 -38.43 28.88 21.77
N TRP A 4 -38.75 27.73 21.19
CA TRP A 4 -38.29 26.41 21.63
C TRP A 4 -37.95 25.58 20.37
N ILE A 5 -36.85 25.91 19.68
CA ILE A 5 -35.61 25.13 19.72
C ILE A 5 -35.89 23.64 19.33
N SER A 6 -35.84 23.27 18.05
CA SER A 6 -34.61 23.09 17.25
C SER A 6 -33.74 21.86 17.61
N LYS A 7 -34.23 20.83 18.32
CA LYS A 7 -33.31 19.79 18.84
C LYS A 7 -33.69 18.32 18.77
N THR A 8 -34.77 17.92 18.10
CA THR A 8 -35.17 16.49 18.10
C THR A 8 -34.88 15.71 16.82
N SER A 9 -34.49 16.35 15.72
CA SER A 9 -34.14 15.62 14.47
C SER A 9 -32.63 15.42 14.27
N MET A 10 -31.78 16.12 15.04
CA MET A 10 -30.32 16.05 14.91
C MET A 10 -29.69 15.07 15.92
N ILE A 11 -30.41 14.04 16.34
CA ILE A 11 -29.90 12.99 17.28
C ILE A 11 -29.99 11.59 16.65
N LEU A 12 -30.33 11.49 15.36
CA LEU A 12 -30.22 10.22 14.60
C LEU A 12 -28.91 10.07 13.82
N PHE A 13 -28.01 11.06 13.88
CA PHE A 13 -26.71 11.01 13.19
C PHE A 13 -25.53 10.53 14.05
N PHE A 14 -25.73 10.36 15.37
CA PHE A 14 -24.65 10.01 16.30
C PHE A 14 -24.59 8.53 16.70
N VAL A 15 -25.54 7.70 16.27
CA VAL A 15 -25.58 6.25 16.59
C VAL A 15 -24.94 5.39 15.48
N ALA A 16 -24.20 6.00 14.56
CA ALA A 16 -23.30 5.29 13.63
C ALA A 16 -21.85 5.22 14.14
N ILE A 17 -21.62 5.62 15.38
CA ILE A 17 -20.35 5.43 16.07
C ILE A 17 -20.48 4.11 16.84
N LEU A 18 -19.44 3.27 16.81
CA LEU A 18 -19.29 1.99 17.52
C LEU A 18 -19.46 0.71 16.67
N THR A 19 -18.80 0.64 15.51
CA THR A 19 -18.22 -0.62 15.01
C THR A 19 -16.84 -0.44 14.36
N SER A 20 -16.00 0.51 14.82
CA SER A 20 -14.59 0.52 14.38
C SER A 20 -13.75 -0.32 15.34
N CYS A 21 -13.72 -1.63 15.09
CA CYS A 21 -12.59 -2.45 15.50
C CYS A 21 -11.36 -1.84 14.82
N GLY A 22 -10.35 -1.40 15.60
CA GLY A 22 -9.29 -0.46 15.21
C GLY A 22 -8.32 -0.91 14.11
N GLY A 23 -8.83 -1.17 12.91
CA GLY A 23 -8.08 -1.48 11.71
C GLY A 23 -8.61 -0.69 10.51
N LEU A 24 -7.79 -0.59 9.45
CA LEU A 24 -8.19 0.07 8.21
C LEU A 24 -9.41 -0.61 7.59
N SER A 25 -10.34 0.20 7.10
CA SER A 25 -11.47 -0.25 6.28
C SER A 25 -10.98 -0.83 4.95
N LYS A 26 -11.84 -1.60 4.27
CA LYS A 26 -11.54 -2.13 2.94
C LYS A 26 -11.23 -1.02 1.93
N ALA A 27 -11.94 0.10 2.02
CA ALA A 27 -11.74 1.25 1.14
C ALA A 27 -10.36 1.90 1.35
N GLU A 28 -9.96 2.12 2.62
CA GLU A 28 -8.64 2.66 2.94
C GLU A 28 -7.51 1.73 2.49
N LYS A 29 -7.68 0.41 2.69
CA LYS A 29 -6.69 -0.58 2.21
C LYS A 29 -6.54 -0.54 0.68
N GLN A 30 -7.65 -0.42 -0.04
CA GLN A 30 -7.65 -0.31 -1.50
C GLN A 30 -6.99 1.01 -1.96
N GLU A 31 -7.26 2.12 -1.27
CA GLU A 31 -6.63 3.41 -1.57
C GLU A 31 -5.10 3.36 -1.39
N PHE A 32 -4.62 2.74 -0.30
CA PHE A 32 -3.18 2.53 -0.11
C PHE A 32 -2.58 1.63 -1.18
N TYR A 33 -3.29 0.58 -1.59
CA TYR A 33 -2.85 -0.29 -2.68
C TYR A 33 -2.68 0.50 -3.99
N GLU A 34 -3.68 1.28 -4.39
CA GLU A 34 -3.65 2.08 -5.61
C GLU A 34 -2.52 3.12 -5.61
N LYS A 35 -2.26 3.74 -4.45
CA LYS A 35 -1.13 4.67 -4.27
C LYS A 35 0.23 3.98 -4.28
N ALA A 36 0.32 2.74 -3.79
CA ALA A 36 1.57 2.00 -3.70
C ALA A 36 2.02 1.39 -5.04
N ILE A 37 1.10 1.09 -5.96
CA ILE A 37 1.42 0.56 -7.29
C ILE A 37 2.48 1.39 -8.03
N PRO A 38 2.29 2.70 -8.28
CA PRO A 38 3.27 3.49 -9.03
C PRO A 38 4.61 3.58 -8.31
N ILE A 39 4.63 3.63 -6.96
CA ILE A 39 5.86 3.61 -6.16
C ILE A 39 6.62 2.31 -6.41
N GLY A 40 5.91 1.18 -6.43
CA GLY A 40 6.55 -0.11 -6.67
C GLY A 40 7.06 -0.27 -8.10
N GLN A 41 6.32 0.22 -9.08
CA GLN A 41 6.75 0.21 -10.49
C GLN A 41 8.02 1.04 -10.68
N GLU A 42 8.06 2.24 -10.09
CA GLU A 42 9.25 3.10 -10.11
C GLU A 42 10.43 2.43 -9.40
N TYR A 43 10.21 1.82 -8.23
CA TYR A 43 11.25 1.12 -7.47
C TYR A 43 11.89 -0.01 -8.28
N PHE A 44 11.09 -0.88 -8.90
CA PHE A 44 11.64 -2.00 -9.69
C PHE A 44 12.30 -1.53 -10.98
N LYS A 45 11.77 -0.49 -11.64
CA LYS A 45 12.43 0.13 -12.79
C LYS A 45 13.79 0.70 -12.40
N LYS A 46 13.85 1.47 -11.31
CA LYS A 46 15.06 2.13 -10.84
C LYS A 46 16.13 1.14 -10.39
N TYR A 47 15.79 0.21 -9.49
CA TYR A 47 16.78 -0.65 -8.84
C TYR A 47 17.04 -1.98 -9.55
N TYR A 48 16.18 -2.41 -10.47
CA TYR A 48 16.30 -3.70 -11.15
C TYR A 48 16.21 -3.62 -12.67
N ASP A 49 15.96 -2.43 -13.23
CA ASP A 49 15.72 -2.25 -14.66
C ASP A 49 14.58 -3.14 -15.19
N ALA A 50 13.53 -3.30 -14.36
CA ALA A 50 12.42 -4.22 -14.63
C ALA A 50 11.07 -3.50 -14.61
N GLU A 51 10.25 -3.73 -15.65
CA GLU A 51 8.83 -3.42 -15.63
C GLU A 51 8.06 -4.51 -14.89
N VAL A 52 7.13 -4.10 -14.02
CA VAL A 52 6.38 -5.01 -13.15
C VAL A 52 4.90 -4.69 -13.12
N GLU A 53 4.10 -5.72 -12.87
CA GLU A 53 2.65 -5.61 -12.68
C GLU A 53 2.26 -6.19 -11.31
N PHE A 54 1.54 -5.40 -10.52
CA PHE A 54 0.98 -5.84 -9.24
C PHE A 54 -0.50 -6.20 -9.40
N ASN A 55 -0.89 -7.34 -8.83
CA ASN A 55 -2.26 -7.85 -8.94
C ASN A 55 -2.88 -8.26 -7.61
N ARG A 56 -2.11 -8.17 -6.52
CA ARG A 56 -2.55 -8.54 -5.18
C ARG A 56 -1.81 -7.70 -4.13
N TYR A 57 -2.45 -7.53 -2.98
CA TYR A 57 -1.81 -6.96 -1.81
C TYR A 57 -2.28 -7.63 -0.52
N GLU A 58 -1.48 -7.46 0.53
CA GLU A 58 -1.84 -7.76 1.90
C GLU A 58 -1.52 -6.56 2.80
N VAL A 59 -2.35 -6.33 3.81
CA VAL A 59 -2.13 -5.30 4.82
C VAL A 59 -1.93 -5.97 6.17
N HIS A 60 -0.78 -5.73 6.78
CA HIS A 60 -0.40 -6.30 8.06
C HIS A 60 -0.52 -5.25 9.16
N LEU A 61 -1.59 -5.37 9.96
CA LEU A 61 -1.90 -4.49 11.08
C LEU A 61 -2.27 -5.33 12.32
N PRO A 62 -2.02 -4.83 13.55
CA PRO A 62 -1.28 -3.61 13.86
C PRO A 62 0.24 -3.80 13.93
N MET A 63 0.73 -5.05 13.87
CA MET A 63 2.12 -5.40 14.25
C MET A 63 3.21 -4.69 13.44
N SER A 64 3.13 -4.74 12.11
CA SER A 64 4.15 -4.13 11.24
C SER A 64 3.71 -2.82 10.61
N SER A 65 2.40 -2.55 10.55
CA SER A 65 1.84 -1.40 9.84
C SER A 65 2.38 -1.29 8.42
N THR A 66 2.30 -2.39 7.67
CA THR A 66 2.81 -2.49 6.30
C THR A 66 1.75 -2.90 5.30
N ILE A 67 1.89 -2.43 4.07
CA ILE A 67 1.25 -3.04 2.90
C ILE A 67 2.31 -3.79 2.10
N VAL A 68 1.99 -5.00 1.67
CA VAL A 68 2.84 -5.81 0.79
C VAL A 68 2.12 -5.94 -0.55
N LEU A 69 2.78 -5.50 -1.62
CA LEU A 69 2.33 -5.72 -2.99
C LEU A 69 2.90 -7.03 -3.50
N TYR A 70 2.11 -7.78 -4.26
CA TYR A 70 2.54 -8.99 -4.95
C TYR A 70 2.25 -8.86 -6.44
N GLY A 71 3.19 -9.33 -7.25
CA GLY A 71 3.17 -9.14 -8.69
C GLY A 71 4.18 -10.01 -9.40
N HIS A 72 4.50 -9.64 -10.63
CA HIS A 72 5.49 -10.33 -11.47
C HIS A 72 6.17 -9.35 -12.44
N VAL A 73 7.28 -9.79 -13.04
CA VAL A 73 7.91 -9.07 -14.15
C VAL A 73 6.99 -9.16 -15.37
N LYS A 74 6.75 -8.03 -16.02
CA LYS A 74 5.78 -7.92 -17.10
C LYS A 74 6.08 -8.84 -18.29
N ASP A 75 7.34 -8.89 -18.70
CA ASP A 75 7.79 -9.75 -19.81
C ASP A 75 8.13 -11.19 -19.39
N ASP A 76 8.08 -11.49 -18.08
CA ASP A 76 8.24 -12.84 -17.54
C ASP A 76 7.32 -13.08 -16.32
N PRO A 77 6.05 -13.47 -16.56
CA PRO A 77 5.08 -13.68 -15.50
C PRO A 77 5.41 -14.80 -14.53
N TYR A 78 6.38 -15.67 -14.83
CA TYR A 78 6.86 -16.71 -13.91
C TYR A 78 7.80 -16.14 -12.85
N THR A 79 8.40 -14.97 -13.08
CA THR A 79 9.20 -14.26 -12.07
C THR A 79 8.27 -13.47 -11.15
N SER A 80 7.83 -14.12 -10.08
CA SER A 80 7.01 -13.50 -9.03
C SER A 80 7.83 -12.57 -8.13
N LEU A 81 7.23 -11.43 -7.75
CA LEU A 81 7.88 -10.39 -6.96
C LEU A 81 6.97 -9.91 -5.82
N SER A 82 7.59 -9.33 -4.79
CA SER A 82 6.87 -8.60 -3.75
C SER A 82 7.58 -7.31 -3.34
N LEU A 83 6.81 -6.37 -2.80
CA LEU A 83 7.32 -5.11 -2.26
C LEU A 83 6.60 -4.75 -0.97
N SER A 84 7.36 -4.57 0.11
CA SER A 84 6.83 -4.13 1.40
C SER A 84 7.00 -2.62 1.55
N LEU A 85 5.93 -1.92 1.94
CA LEU A 85 5.92 -0.49 2.20
C LEU A 85 5.29 -0.19 3.57
N SER A 86 5.86 0.78 4.28
CA SER A 86 5.38 1.25 5.59
C SER A 86 4.13 2.11 5.46
N LEU A 87 3.06 1.80 6.18
CA LEU A 87 1.87 2.64 6.28
C LEU A 87 2.03 3.68 7.42
N PRO A 88 1.46 4.89 7.28
CA PRO A 88 0.80 5.43 6.08
C PRO A 88 1.78 6.05 5.06
N SER A 89 3.08 6.11 5.38
CA SER A 89 4.10 6.85 4.61
C SER A 89 4.37 6.34 3.19
N LEU A 90 4.04 5.09 2.92
CA LEU A 90 4.41 4.32 1.73
C LEU A 90 5.93 4.30 1.44
N LYS A 91 6.77 4.42 2.48
CA LYS A 91 8.22 4.21 2.35
C LYS A 91 8.51 2.74 2.06
N VAL A 92 9.27 2.45 1.01
CA VAL A 92 9.72 1.09 0.67
C VAL A 92 10.64 0.56 1.77
N ASN A 93 10.33 -0.64 2.27
CA ASN A 93 11.11 -1.33 3.29
C ASN A 93 12.01 -2.41 2.68
N SER A 94 11.45 -3.23 1.80
CA SER A 94 12.15 -4.36 1.20
C SER A 94 11.44 -4.85 -0.06
N ALA A 95 12.19 -5.49 -0.94
CA ALA A 95 11.67 -6.21 -2.10
C ALA A 95 12.00 -7.71 -1.98
N GLY A 96 11.12 -8.55 -2.51
CA GLY A 96 11.25 -10.00 -2.54
C GLY A 96 11.04 -10.56 -3.95
N GLY A 97 11.58 -11.76 -4.19
CA GLY A 97 11.54 -12.43 -5.49
C GLY A 97 12.57 -13.58 -5.55
N PRO A 98 12.74 -14.24 -6.71
CA PRO A 98 13.78 -15.23 -6.91
C PRO A 98 15.17 -14.68 -6.56
N GLY A 99 16.01 -15.52 -5.97
CA GLY A 99 17.33 -15.10 -5.48
C GLY A 99 18.18 -14.43 -6.56
N ASP A 100 18.16 -14.96 -7.79
CA ASP A 100 18.94 -14.40 -8.89
C ASP A 100 18.36 -13.10 -9.45
N PHE A 101 17.08 -12.83 -9.23
CA PHE A 101 16.48 -11.53 -9.52
C PHE A 101 16.89 -10.51 -8.47
N ILE A 102 16.74 -10.86 -7.18
CA ILE A 102 17.02 -9.94 -6.07
C ILE A 102 18.51 -9.57 -5.97
N LYS A 103 19.42 -10.48 -6.31
CA LYS A 103 20.86 -10.20 -6.37
C LYS A 103 21.25 -9.15 -7.41
N LYS A 104 20.41 -8.91 -8.43
CA LYS A 104 20.67 -7.89 -9.48
C LYS A 104 20.32 -6.47 -9.04
N ARG A 105 19.90 -6.26 -7.79
CA ARG A 105 19.58 -4.93 -7.28
C ARG A 105 20.80 -4.01 -7.42
N LYS A 106 20.62 -2.92 -8.15
CA LYS A 106 21.59 -1.82 -8.25
C LYS A 106 21.84 -1.20 -6.88
N SER A 107 23.06 -0.71 -6.66
CA SER A 107 23.37 0.13 -5.49
C SER A 107 22.65 1.48 -5.57
N GLU A 108 22.61 2.22 -4.46
CA GLU A 108 22.01 3.57 -4.48
C GLU A 108 22.78 4.52 -5.41
N ASP A 109 24.11 4.41 -5.44
CA ASP A 109 24.97 5.23 -6.30
C ASP A 109 24.71 4.94 -7.79
N GLU A 110 24.60 3.66 -8.16
CA GLU A 110 24.25 3.24 -9.52
C GLU A 110 22.85 3.70 -9.91
N ALA A 111 21.88 3.58 -9.01
CA ALA A 111 20.50 3.94 -9.27
C ALA A 111 20.27 5.47 -9.38
N ASN A 112 21.11 6.29 -8.75
CA ASN A 112 21.01 7.76 -8.78
C ASN A 112 21.88 8.42 -9.86
N SER A 113 22.73 7.64 -10.55
CA SER A 113 23.60 8.13 -11.63
C SER A 113 22.97 8.03 -13.03
N GLN A 114 21.72 7.52 -13.12
CA GLN A 114 20.91 7.41 -14.34
C GLN A 114 19.94 8.59 -14.47
#